data_AF-A0A8H2M5U4-F1
#
_entry.id   AF-A0A8H2M5U4-F1
#
_cell.length_a   1.000
_cell.length_b   1.000
_cell.length_c   1.000
_cell.angle_alpha   90.00
_cell.angle_beta   90.00
_cell.angle_gamma   90.00
#
_symmetry.space_group_name_H-M   'P 1'
#
loop_
_entity.id
_entity.type
_entity.pdbx_description
1 polymer ?
#
loop_
_entity_poly.entity_id
_entity_poly.type
_entity_poly.pdbx_seq_one_letter_code
_entity_poly.pdbx_strand_id
1 'polypeptide(L)'
;MKIGIFILGSGLAFGIFGLNKATSFGDLIFNLANIIVFPSLALAFLAGTYDRIKEARPQVGLAKIYGQGAWTLALAVGISMIGALNEVVFLASTDYMMEINIFRGVKISQVLPLALALLIFARKIYLEKGQKMGYPLCRDLLLSDVKIWQACLAGMGVIVLGIFLLRGGNTSSKVPGVELLVRNLFENLFYARPRTKAVFIGFPAIVLLVYGAHKNLGKVYAFICFMLAAIGMVDITNTFSHIRTPLMMSFARVGIEYLGALLVGGILFCLAHLLYRRYHNYDQVHKQ
;
A
#
# COMPACT_ATOMS: atom_id res chain seq x y z
N MET A 1 17.59 -14.98 15.38
CA MET A 1 16.96 -14.98 14.05
C MET A 1 17.26 -13.72 13.22
N LYS A 2 17.13 -12.50 13.76
CA LYS A 2 17.35 -11.24 13.00
C LYS A 2 18.77 -11.04 12.44
N ILE A 3 19.80 -11.35 13.22
CA ILE A 3 21.22 -11.18 12.81
C ILE A 3 21.63 -12.22 11.75
N GLY A 4 21.14 -13.47 11.86
CA GLY A 4 21.46 -14.53 10.90
C GLY A 4 20.93 -14.24 9.49
N ILE A 5 19.72 -13.66 9.37
CA ILE A 5 19.15 -13.25 8.08
C ILE A 5 19.94 -12.07 7.49
N PHE A 6 20.38 -11.13 8.34
CA PHE A 6 21.21 -10.00 7.90
C PHE A 6 22.57 -10.47 7.37
N ILE A 7 23.23 -11.40 8.07
CA ILE A 7 24.50 -11.99 7.63
C ILE A 7 24.33 -12.79 6.34
N LEU A 8 23.26 -13.58 6.22
CA LEU A 8 22.94 -14.33 5.00
C LEU A 8 22.70 -13.40 3.80
N GLY A 9 21.90 -12.34 3.98
CA GLY A 9 21.63 -11.36 2.94
C GLY A 9 22.89 -10.60 2.52
N SER A 10 23.71 -10.19 3.50
CA SER A 10 24.97 -9.48 3.24
C SER A 10 26.00 -10.39 2.56
N GLY A 11 26.06 -11.67 2.96
CA GLY A 11 26.93 -12.67 2.34
C GLY A 11 26.52 -13.00 0.91
N LEU A 12 25.22 -13.10 0.61
CA LEU A 12 24.72 -13.25 -0.76
C LEU A 12 25.03 -12.03 -1.62
N ALA A 13 24.85 -10.81 -1.10
CA ALA A 13 25.21 -9.58 -1.80
C ALA A 13 26.71 -9.54 -2.11
N PHE A 14 27.55 -9.81 -1.12
CA PHE A 14 29.00 -9.84 -1.29
C PHE A 14 29.45 -10.95 -2.26
N GLY A 15 28.82 -12.13 -2.23
CA GLY A 15 29.12 -13.22 -3.14
C GLY A 15 28.76 -12.91 -4.59
N ILE A 16 27.62 -12.27 -4.85
CA ILE A 16 27.17 -11.99 -6.23
C ILE A 16 27.90 -10.76 -6.79
N PHE A 17 27.93 -9.65 -6.05
CA PHE A 17 28.53 -8.40 -6.52
C PHE A 17 30.06 -8.37 -6.35
N GLY A 18 30.59 -8.95 -5.27
CA GLY A 18 32.03 -8.96 -5.00
C GLY A 18 32.82 -9.97 -5.87
N LEU A 19 32.20 -11.07 -6.29
CA LEU A 19 32.82 -12.03 -7.22
C LEU A 19 32.54 -11.70 -8.69
N ASN A 20 31.79 -10.62 -8.95
CA ASN A 20 31.41 -10.14 -10.29
C ASN A 20 30.78 -11.24 -11.18
N LYS A 21 30.13 -12.24 -10.56
CA LYS A 21 29.46 -13.34 -11.24
C LYS A 21 27.96 -13.13 -11.18
N ALA A 22 27.30 -13.26 -12.34
CA ALA A 22 25.85 -13.15 -12.48
C ALA A 22 25.27 -11.83 -11.94
N THR A 23 26.01 -10.72 -12.09
CA THR A 23 25.62 -9.37 -11.64
C THR A 23 24.26 -8.95 -12.18
N SER A 24 23.98 -9.19 -13.47
CA SER A 24 22.67 -8.92 -14.09
C SER A 24 21.50 -9.68 -13.43
N PHE A 25 21.72 -10.92 -12.98
CA PHE A 25 20.71 -11.69 -12.23
C PHE A 25 20.59 -11.20 -10.78
N GLY A 26 21.72 -10.80 -10.18
CA GLY A 26 21.76 -10.14 -8.88
C GLY A 26 20.93 -8.86 -8.85
N ASP A 27 21.13 -7.98 -9.82
CA ASP A 27 20.37 -6.73 -9.96
C ASP A 27 18.87 -6.98 -9.97
N LEU A 28 18.43 -8.00 -10.71
CA LEU A 28 17.01 -8.37 -10.81
C LEU A 28 16.43 -8.85 -9.48
N ILE A 29 17.16 -9.71 -8.74
CA ILE A 29 16.71 -10.23 -7.44
C ILE A 29 16.71 -9.14 -6.37
N PHE A 30 17.78 -8.35 -6.27
CA PHE A 30 17.90 -7.30 -5.27
C PHE A 30 16.91 -6.17 -5.54
N ASN A 31 16.70 -5.82 -6.81
CA ASN A 31 15.64 -4.90 -7.19
C ASN A 31 14.27 -5.43 -6.76
N LEU A 32 13.93 -6.66 -7.16
CA LEU A 32 12.65 -7.30 -6.79
C LEU A 32 12.45 -7.33 -5.27
N ALA A 33 13.49 -7.65 -4.51
CA ALA A 33 13.45 -7.64 -3.06
C ALA A 33 13.16 -6.23 -2.50
N ASN A 34 13.83 -5.18 -3.00
CA ASN A 34 13.60 -3.81 -2.55
C ASN A 34 12.16 -3.35 -2.78
N ILE A 35 11.64 -3.55 -3.99
CA ILE A 35 10.28 -3.11 -4.35
C ILE A 35 9.17 -3.91 -3.67
N ILE A 36 9.52 -5.02 -3.01
CA ILE A 36 8.61 -5.78 -2.15
C ILE A 36 8.75 -5.33 -0.68
N VAL A 37 10.00 -5.23 -0.20
CA VAL A 37 10.30 -4.98 1.22
C VAL A 37 9.86 -3.58 1.63
N PHE A 38 10.15 -2.54 0.84
CA PHE A 38 9.85 -1.16 1.23
C PHE A 38 8.35 -0.85 1.29
N PRO A 39 7.52 -1.24 0.29
CA PRO A 39 6.06 -1.10 0.44
C PRO A 39 5.50 -1.94 1.60
N SER A 40 6.03 -3.15 1.82
CA SER A 40 5.63 -3.99 2.95
C SER A 40 6.02 -3.39 4.30
N LEU A 41 7.17 -2.73 4.37
CA LEU A 41 7.63 -1.99 5.56
C LEU A 41 6.73 -0.79 5.83
N ALA A 42 6.35 -0.04 4.79
CA ALA A 42 5.41 1.05 4.92
C ALA A 42 4.05 0.55 5.45
N LEU A 43 3.59 -0.62 5.00
CA LEU A 43 2.37 -1.25 5.52
C LEU A 43 2.50 -1.72 6.97
N ALA A 44 3.65 -2.28 7.35
CA ALA A 44 3.92 -2.61 8.75
C ALA A 44 3.94 -1.37 9.63
N PHE A 45 4.51 -0.26 9.14
CA PHE A 45 4.48 1.05 9.81
C PHE A 45 3.05 1.57 9.98
N LEU A 46 2.20 1.48 8.95
CA LEU A 46 0.79 1.86 9.02
C LEU A 46 0.03 1.02 10.05
N ALA A 47 0.23 -0.31 10.04
CA ALA A 47 -0.40 -1.21 11.01
C ALA A 47 0.00 -0.87 12.45
N GLY A 48 1.29 -0.63 12.70
CA GLY A 48 1.79 -0.24 14.02
C GLY A 48 1.33 1.15 14.47
N THR A 49 1.21 2.10 13.54
CA THR A 49 0.67 3.44 13.83
C THR A 49 -0.79 3.37 14.23
N TYR A 50 -1.60 2.57 13.52
CA TYR A 50 -2.99 2.31 13.89
C TYR A 50 -3.11 1.75 15.31
N ASP A 51 -2.26 0.78 15.69
CA ASP A 51 -2.32 0.16 17.02
C ASP A 51 -1.95 1.14 18.12
N ARG A 52 -0.88 1.91 17.94
CA ARG A 52 -0.48 2.96 18.89
C ARG A 52 -1.60 3.98 19.13
N ILE A 53 -2.30 4.39 18.08
CA ILE A 53 -3.42 5.34 18.19
C ILE A 53 -4.61 4.68 18.91
N LYS A 54 -4.96 3.46 18.53
CA LYS A 54 -6.09 2.72 19.11
C LYS A 54 -5.87 2.41 20.60
N GLU A 55 -4.65 2.11 21.01
CA GLU A 55 -4.26 1.83 22.40
C GLU A 55 -4.21 3.10 23.24
N ALA A 56 -3.56 4.16 22.73
CA ALA A 56 -3.41 5.41 23.46
C ALA A 56 -4.75 6.17 23.63
N ARG A 57 -5.73 5.93 22.75
CA ARG A 57 -7.03 6.64 22.67
C ARG A 57 -6.91 8.15 22.94
N PRO A 58 -6.08 8.89 22.19
CA PRO A 58 -5.85 10.29 22.47
C PRO A 58 -7.12 11.09 22.20
N GLN A 59 -7.54 11.92 23.16
CA GLN A 59 -8.61 12.89 22.90
C GLN A 59 -8.03 14.12 22.20
N VAL A 60 -8.11 14.13 20.88
CA VAL A 60 -7.58 15.21 20.03
C VAL A 60 -8.66 15.79 19.12
N GLY A 61 -8.53 17.08 18.81
CA GLY A 61 -9.43 17.77 17.87
C GLY A 61 -9.32 17.23 16.44
N LEU A 62 -10.37 17.42 15.64
CA LEU A 62 -10.48 16.88 14.28
C LEU A 62 -9.32 17.31 13.36
N ALA A 63 -8.91 18.58 13.42
CA ALA A 63 -7.80 19.10 12.62
C ALA A 63 -6.48 18.38 12.94
N LYS A 64 -6.26 18.02 14.21
CA LYS A 64 -5.06 17.28 14.64
C LYS A 64 -5.10 15.82 14.19
N ILE A 65 -6.27 15.18 14.16
CA ILE A 65 -6.44 13.83 13.61
C ILE A 65 -6.12 13.84 12.10
N TYR A 66 -6.68 14.80 11.36
CA TYR A 66 -6.40 14.94 9.93
C TYR A 66 -4.91 15.22 9.66
N GLY A 67 -4.30 16.14 10.42
CA GLY A 67 -2.86 16.43 10.34
C GLY A 67 -1.99 15.21 10.64
N GLN A 68 -2.37 14.40 11.64
CA GLN A 68 -1.69 13.13 11.93
C GLN A 68 -1.86 12.12 10.77
N GLY A 69 -3.04 12.07 10.14
CA GLY A 69 -3.28 11.26 8.95
C GLY A 69 -2.41 11.67 7.77
N ALA A 70 -2.33 12.98 7.50
CA ALA A 70 -1.48 13.54 6.45
C ALA A 70 0.02 13.26 6.70
N TRP A 71 0.47 13.41 7.95
CA TRP A 71 1.86 13.10 8.32
C TRP A 71 2.18 11.61 8.19
N THR A 72 1.25 10.75 8.62
CA THR A 72 1.39 9.29 8.48
C THR A 72 1.46 8.88 7.01
N LEU A 73 0.64 9.51 6.16
CA LEU A 73 0.71 9.33 4.71
C LEU A 73 2.07 9.75 4.15
N ALA A 74 2.57 10.93 4.51
CA ALA A 74 3.87 11.44 4.03
C ALA A 74 5.02 10.47 4.39
N LEU A 75 5.06 9.98 5.62
CA LEU A 75 6.06 9.02 6.07
C LEU A 75 5.95 7.69 5.31
N ALA A 76 4.74 7.18 5.13
CA ALA A 76 4.51 5.92 4.45
C ALA A 76 4.92 6.01 2.96
N VAL A 77 4.57 7.12 2.29
CA VAL A 77 5.02 7.43 0.91
C VAL A 77 6.54 7.51 0.86
N GLY A 78 7.17 8.21 1.80
CA GLY A 78 8.63 8.31 1.91
C GLY A 78 9.30 6.94 2.03
N ILE A 79 8.78 6.04 2.86
CA ILE A 79 9.31 4.67 2.99
C ILE A 79 9.22 3.90 1.66
N SER A 80 8.10 4.00 0.94
CA SER A 80 7.92 3.30 -0.33
C SER A 80 8.77 3.91 -1.46
N MET A 81 8.95 5.23 -1.43
CA MET A 81 9.82 5.98 -2.33
C MET A 81 11.27 5.54 -2.23
N ILE A 82 11.78 5.23 -1.03
CA ILE A 82 13.15 4.70 -0.88
C ILE A 82 13.33 3.41 -1.70
N GLY A 83 12.35 2.50 -1.64
CA GLY A 83 12.34 1.29 -2.47
C GLY A 83 12.28 1.58 -3.96
N ALA A 84 11.43 2.53 -4.36
CA ALA A 84 11.28 2.95 -5.75
C ALA A 84 12.56 3.62 -6.31
N LEU A 85 13.29 4.38 -5.51
CA LEU A 85 14.56 4.98 -5.92
C LEU A 85 15.67 3.94 -6.03
N ASN A 86 15.71 2.97 -5.11
CA ASN A 86 16.63 1.84 -5.23
C ASN A 86 16.36 1.06 -6.53
N GLU A 87 15.10 0.85 -6.90
CA GLU A 87 14.72 0.22 -8.17
C GLU A 87 15.26 0.96 -9.39
N VAL A 88 15.13 2.28 -9.41
CA VAL A 88 15.68 3.11 -10.50
C VAL A 88 17.18 2.88 -10.65
N VAL A 89 17.93 2.79 -9.55
CA VAL A 89 19.38 2.57 -9.59
C VAL A 89 19.72 1.23 -10.22
N PHE A 90 19.00 0.15 -9.87
CA PHE A 90 19.23 -1.18 -10.45
C PHE A 90 18.80 -1.29 -11.92
N LEU A 91 17.80 -0.51 -12.35
CA LEU A 91 17.30 -0.51 -13.72
C LEU A 91 18.01 0.54 -14.62
N ALA A 92 18.88 1.39 -14.07
CA ALA A 92 19.56 2.45 -14.82
C ALA A 92 20.62 1.97 -15.82
N SER A 93 20.78 0.66 -16.02
CA SER A 93 21.69 0.14 -17.05
C SER A 93 21.11 0.36 -18.45
N THR A 94 21.99 0.57 -19.43
CA THR A 94 21.63 0.90 -20.81
C THR A 94 20.70 -0.15 -21.42
N ASP A 95 20.84 -1.43 -21.05
CA ASP A 95 20.02 -2.54 -21.56
C ASP A 95 18.56 -2.46 -21.13
N TYR A 96 18.29 -2.01 -19.90
CA TYR A 96 16.92 -1.81 -19.40
C TYR A 96 16.33 -0.49 -19.88
N MET A 97 17.16 0.56 -20.02
CA MET A 97 16.72 1.84 -20.59
C MET A 97 16.37 1.75 -22.07
N MET A 98 17.10 0.93 -22.85
CA MET A 98 16.84 0.67 -24.27
C MET A 98 15.81 -0.46 -24.49
N GLU A 99 15.18 -0.98 -23.44
CA GLU A 99 14.21 -2.09 -23.48
C GLU A 99 14.70 -3.38 -24.16
N ILE A 100 16.02 -3.56 -24.29
CA ILE A 100 16.60 -4.84 -24.75
C ILE A 100 16.24 -5.94 -23.75
N ASN A 101 16.20 -5.58 -22.46
CA ASN A 101 15.66 -6.40 -21.39
C ASN A 101 14.46 -5.69 -20.74
N ILE A 102 13.33 -6.40 -20.63
CA ILE A 102 12.14 -5.90 -19.93
C ILE A 102 12.11 -6.52 -18.53
N PHE A 103 11.98 -5.70 -17.50
CA PHE A 103 11.80 -6.18 -16.13
C PHE A 103 10.46 -6.91 -15.98
N ARG A 104 10.49 -8.25 -15.96
CA ARG A 104 9.29 -9.11 -15.85
C ARG A 104 8.73 -9.20 -14.41
N GLY A 105 9.46 -8.68 -13.42
CA GLY A 105 9.14 -8.78 -12.00
C GLY A 105 8.04 -7.84 -11.50
N VAL A 106 7.58 -6.88 -12.30
CA VAL A 106 6.60 -5.85 -11.90
C VAL A 106 5.29 -6.46 -11.38
N LYS A 107 4.80 -7.54 -11.99
CA LYS A 107 3.56 -8.18 -11.52
C LYS A 107 3.75 -8.84 -10.16
N ILE A 108 4.90 -9.45 -9.92
CA ILE A 108 5.22 -10.11 -8.65
C ILE A 108 5.35 -9.06 -7.54
N SER A 109 6.04 -7.95 -7.82
CA SER A 109 6.19 -6.85 -6.86
C SER A 109 4.89 -6.13 -6.53
N GLN A 110 3.85 -6.28 -7.36
CA GLN A 110 2.52 -5.76 -7.05
C GLN A 110 1.69 -6.71 -6.20
N VAL A 111 1.76 -8.00 -6.50
CA VAL A 111 0.96 -9.03 -5.81
C VAL A 111 1.50 -9.29 -4.41
N LEU A 112 2.81 -9.38 -4.26
CA LEU A 112 3.40 -9.89 -3.03
C LEU A 112 3.23 -8.93 -1.83
N PRO A 113 3.45 -7.61 -1.94
CA PRO A 113 3.17 -6.69 -0.83
C PRO A 113 1.71 -6.66 -0.43
N LEU A 114 0.78 -6.86 -1.36
CA LEU A 114 -0.65 -6.96 -1.07
C LEU A 114 -0.98 -8.25 -0.31
N ALA A 115 -0.38 -9.39 -0.70
CA ALA A 115 -0.47 -10.64 0.05
C ALA A 115 0.15 -10.50 1.46
N LEU A 116 1.30 -9.82 1.58
CA LEU A 116 1.92 -9.53 2.86
C LEU A 116 1.05 -8.60 3.72
N ALA A 117 0.34 -7.63 3.11
CA ALA A 117 -0.63 -6.79 3.81
C ALA A 117 -1.73 -7.65 4.45
N LEU A 118 -2.29 -8.61 3.69
CA LEU A 118 -3.30 -9.55 4.20
C LEU A 118 -2.74 -10.33 5.39
N LEU A 119 -1.52 -10.85 5.29
CA LEU A 119 -0.87 -11.59 6.37
C LEU A 119 -0.60 -10.72 7.61
N ILE A 120 -0.14 -9.48 7.43
CA ILE A 120 0.10 -8.52 8.53
C ILE A 120 -1.22 -8.28 9.29
N PHE A 121 -2.31 -8.03 8.57
CA PHE A 121 -3.60 -7.76 9.20
C PHE A 121 -4.23 -9.03 9.81
N ALA A 122 -4.10 -10.18 9.17
CA ALA A 122 -4.58 -11.46 9.70
C ALA A 122 -3.85 -11.84 10.99
N ARG A 123 -2.52 -11.69 11.01
CA ARG A 123 -1.69 -11.88 12.22
C ARG A 123 -2.15 -10.98 13.35
N LYS A 124 -2.49 -9.73 13.06
CA LYS A 124 -2.99 -8.78 14.06
C LYS A 124 -4.30 -9.23 14.69
N ILE A 125 -5.27 -9.68 13.87
CA ILE A 125 -6.53 -10.24 14.40
C ILE A 125 -6.27 -11.47 15.28
N TYR A 126 -5.30 -12.30 14.90
CA TYR A 126 -4.94 -13.51 15.64
C TYR A 126 -4.26 -13.19 16.98
N LEU A 127 -3.31 -12.25 17.01
CA LEU A 127 -2.62 -11.82 18.23
C LEU A 127 -3.56 -11.14 19.23
N GLU A 128 -4.55 -10.37 18.76
CA GLU A 128 -5.60 -9.79 19.63
C GLU A 128 -6.46 -10.87 20.33
N LYS A 129 -6.46 -12.13 19.87
CA LYS A 129 -7.16 -13.24 20.54
C LYS A 129 -6.33 -13.93 21.64
N GLY A 130 -5.12 -13.45 21.94
CA GLY A 130 -4.34 -13.91 23.10
C GLY A 130 -3.58 -15.24 22.93
N GLN A 131 -3.43 -15.76 21.70
CA GLN A 131 -2.67 -17.00 21.45
C GLN A 131 -1.17 -16.71 21.24
N LYS A 132 -0.31 -17.43 21.96
CA LYS A 132 1.17 -17.31 21.86
C LYS A 132 1.71 -17.96 20.57
N MET A 133 2.77 -17.37 20.03
CA MET A 133 3.41 -17.76 18.77
C MET A 133 4.04 -19.17 18.79
N GLY A 134 3.83 -19.92 17.70
CA GLY A 134 4.68 -21.01 17.26
C GLY A 134 4.86 -21.01 15.75
N TYR A 135 5.78 -21.85 15.24
CA TYR A 135 5.97 -22.14 13.82
C TYR A 135 4.76 -22.67 13.03
N PRO A 136 3.60 -23.09 13.60
CA PRO A 136 2.47 -23.47 12.78
C PRO A 136 1.63 -22.29 12.32
N LEU A 137 2.03 -21.01 12.43
CA LEU A 137 1.20 -19.86 12.02
C LEU A 137 0.59 -19.99 10.61
N CYS A 138 1.34 -20.48 9.60
CA CYS A 138 0.78 -20.70 8.26
C CYS A 138 -0.19 -21.89 8.20
N ARG A 139 0.06 -22.94 8.97
CA ARG A 139 -0.76 -24.16 9.04
C ARG A 139 -2.03 -23.91 9.87
N ASP A 140 -1.90 -23.22 11.00
CA ASP A 140 -2.97 -22.81 11.88
C ASP A 140 -3.79 -21.69 11.28
N LEU A 141 -3.24 -20.75 10.48
CA LEU A 141 -4.09 -19.83 9.69
C LEU A 141 -4.92 -20.58 8.65
N LEU A 142 -4.34 -21.59 7.99
CA LEU A 142 -5.05 -22.40 6.99
C LEU A 142 -6.10 -23.32 7.61
N LEU A 143 -5.84 -23.84 8.81
CA LEU A 143 -6.68 -24.81 9.53
C LEU A 143 -7.50 -24.19 10.67
N SER A 144 -7.42 -22.87 10.86
CA SER A 144 -8.30 -22.14 11.78
C SER A 144 -9.75 -22.34 11.37
N ASP A 145 -10.67 -22.30 12.32
CA ASP A 145 -12.08 -22.02 12.03
C ASP A 145 -12.19 -20.62 11.42
N VAL A 146 -12.00 -20.55 10.10
CA VAL A 146 -12.12 -19.34 9.32
C VAL A 146 -13.59 -18.96 9.38
N LYS A 147 -13.91 -17.99 10.24
CA LYS A 147 -15.25 -17.41 10.27
C LYS A 147 -15.57 -16.95 8.85
N ILE A 148 -16.78 -17.22 8.35
CA ILE A 148 -17.22 -16.96 6.96
C ILE A 148 -16.77 -15.58 6.45
N TRP A 149 -16.76 -14.55 7.32
CA TRP A 149 -16.30 -13.21 6.98
C TRP A 149 -14.80 -13.13 6.60
N GLN A 150 -13.91 -13.90 7.25
CA GLN A 150 -12.47 -13.96 6.92
C GLN A 150 -12.24 -14.64 5.57
N ALA A 151 -13.03 -15.68 5.25
CA ALA A 151 -13.02 -16.35 3.95
C ALA A 151 -13.55 -15.42 2.85
N CYS A 152 -14.65 -14.69 3.09
CA CYS A 152 -15.15 -13.67 2.17
C CYS A 152 -14.13 -12.55 1.91
N LEU A 153 -13.36 -12.15 2.93
CA LEU A 153 -12.34 -11.11 2.80
C LEU A 153 -11.07 -11.59 2.09
N ALA A 154 -10.64 -12.84 2.33
CA ALA A 154 -9.60 -13.47 1.53
C ALA A 154 -10.06 -13.60 0.07
N GLY A 155 -11.30 -14.03 -0.17
CA GLY A 155 -11.92 -14.07 -1.50
C GLY A 155 -11.97 -12.70 -2.18
N MET A 156 -12.34 -11.64 -1.45
CA MET A 156 -12.27 -10.26 -1.94
C MET A 156 -10.84 -9.86 -2.31
N GLY A 157 -9.85 -10.20 -1.48
CA GLY A 157 -8.44 -9.97 -1.77
C GLY A 157 -7.99 -10.67 -3.06
N VAL A 158 -8.42 -11.91 -3.27
CA VAL A 158 -8.16 -12.69 -4.50
C VAL A 158 -8.85 -12.07 -5.72
N ILE A 159 -10.08 -11.57 -5.57
CA ILE A 159 -10.82 -10.88 -6.64
C ILE A 159 -10.13 -9.56 -7.01
N VAL A 160 -9.72 -8.76 -6.02
CA VAL A 160 -8.99 -7.50 -6.22
C VAL A 160 -7.65 -7.78 -6.91
N LEU A 161 -6.91 -8.79 -6.45
CA LEU A 161 -5.68 -9.29 -7.09
C LEU A 161 -5.93 -9.72 -8.54
N GLY A 162 -7.01 -10.47 -8.79
CA GLY A 162 -7.40 -10.92 -10.12
C GLY A 162 -7.72 -9.76 -11.05
N ILE A 163 -8.52 -8.78 -10.60
CA ILE A 163 -8.82 -7.56 -11.38
C ILE A 163 -7.54 -6.77 -11.66
N PHE A 164 -6.61 -6.70 -10.70
CA PHE A 164 -5.35 -5.97 -10.87
C PHE A 164 -4.44 -6.65 -11.91
N LEU A 165 -4.32 -7.97 -11.87
CA LEU A 165 -3.57 -8.76 -12.84
C LEU A 165 -4.18 -8.72 -14.24
N LEU A 166 -5.52 -8.75 -14.34
CA LEU A 166 -6.27 -8.74 -15.59
C LEU A 166 -6.30 -7.34 -16.25
N ARG A 167 -6.29 -6.25 -15.47
CA ARG A 167 -6.25 -4.88 -16.01
C ARG A 167 -4.84 -4.33 -16.23
N GLY A 168 -3.82 -4.91 -15.60
CA GLY A 168 -2.42 -4.49 -15.76
C GLY A 168 -1.82 -4.82 -17.12
N GLY A 169 -2.47 -5.68 -17.91
CA GLY A 169 -2.05 -6.05 -19.27
C GLY A 169 -3.12 -5.72 -20.29
N ASN A 170 -3.02 -4.55 -20.91
CA ASN A 170 -3.46 -4.30 -22.29
C ASN A 170 -4.87 -4.79 -22.68
N THR A 171 -5.90 -4.46 -21.89
CA THR A 171 -7.29 -4.70 -22.31
C THR A 171 -7.96 -3.38 -22.69
N SER A 172 -8.23 -3.25 -23.99
CA SER A 172 -9.08 -2.24 -24.64
C SER A 172 -10.54 -2.37 -24.19
N SER A 173 -10.77 -2.38 -22.87
CA SER A 173 -12.10 -2.36 -22.29
C SER A 173 -12.63 -0.94 -22.40
N LYS A 174 -13.82 -0.76 -23.00
CA LYS A 174 -14.53 0.53 -23.09
C LYS A 174 -14.54 1.19 -21.71
N VAL A 175 -13.73 2.23 -21.57
CA VAL A 175 -13.64 3.04 -20.36
C VAL A 175 -14.96 3.81 -20.24
N PRO A 176 -15.62 3.83 -19.07
CA PRO A 176 -16.83 4.62 -18.87
C PRO A 176 -16.58 6.10 -19.23
N GLY A 177 -17.52 6.76 -19.92
CA GLY A 177 -17.33 8.14 -20.41
C GLY A 177 -16.94 9.16 -19.34
N VAL A 178 -17.40 8.95 -18.09
CA VAL A 178 -17.03 9.77 -16.92
C VAL A 178 -15.56 9.56 -16.53
N GLU A 179 -15.03 8.33 -16.62
CA GLU A 179 -13.61 8.06 -16.36
C GLU A 179 -12.74 8.72 -17.44
N LEU A 180 -13.18 8.72 -18.70
CA LEU A 180 -12.51 9.44 -19.80
C LEU A 180 -12.50 10.96 -19.58
N LEU A 181 -13.61 11.54 -19.10
CA LEU A 181 -13.71 12.97 -18.81
C LEU A 181 -12.80 13.39 -17.66
N VAL A 182 -12.80 12.63 -16.56
CA VAL A 182 -11.87 12.82 -15.45
C VAL A 182 -10.42 12.66 -15.94
N ARG A 183 -10.14 11.65 -16.76
CA ARG A 183 -8.81 11.45 -17.36
C ARG A 183 -8.34 12.64 -18.19
N ASN A 184 -9.20 13.18 -19.06
CA ASN A 184 -8.87 14.35 -19.88
C ASN A 184 -8.69 15.62 -19.03
N LEU A 185 -9.49 15.80 -17.97
CA LEU A 185 -9.32 16.90 -17.02
C LEU A 185 -7.97 16.83 -16.30
N PHE A 186 -7.57 15.64 -15.83
CA PHE A 186 -6.28 15.45 -15.18
C PHE A 186 -5.09 15.58 -16.15
N GLU A 187 -5.23 15.14 -17.40
CA GLU A 187 -4.21 15.35 -18.45
C GLU A 187 -4.03 16.83 -18.82
N ASN A 188 -5.11 17.61 -18.85
CA ASN A 188 -5.05 19.04 -19.18
C ASN A 188 -4.66 19.94 -18.01
N LEU A 189 -4.94 19.51 -16.77
CA LEU A 189 -4.68 20.32 -15.57
C LEU A 189 -3.28 20.08 -14.97
N PHE A 190 -2.68 18.90 -15.21
CA PHE A 190 -1.43 18.50 -14.56
C PHE A 190 -0.34 18.10 -15.56
N TYR A 191 0.89 18.60 -15.32
CA TYR A 191 2.09 18.31 -16.11
C TYR A 191 2.39 16.81 -16.25
N ALA A 192 2.08 16.01 -15.23
CA ALA A 192 2.21 14.55 -15.25
C ALA A 192 0.89 13.91 -14.82
N ARG A 193 0.33 13.06 -15.69
CA ARG A 193 -0.94 12.36 -15.42
C ARG A 193 -0.86 11.57 -14.10
N PRO A 194 -1.69 11.90 -13.09
CA PRO A 194 -1.79 11.12 -11.86
C PRO A 194 -2.55 9.81 -12.11
N ARG A 195 -2.11 8.73 -11.47
CA ARG A 195 -2.86 7.48 -11.44
C ARG A 195 -4.06 7.68 -10.51
N THR A 196 -5.25 7.71 -11.10
CA THR A 196 -6.53 7.87 -10.39
C THR A 196 -6.69 6.91 -9.20
N LYS A 197 -6.07 5.74 -9.26
CA LYS A 197 -6.11 4.72 -8.20
C LYS A 197 -5.41 5.19 -6.91
N ALA A 198 -4.24 5.84 -7.00
CA ALA A 198 -3.53 6.34 -5.83
C ALA A 198 -4.24 7.54 -5.19
N VAL A 199 -4.70 8.48 -6.02
CA VAL A 199 -5.34 9.74 -5.58
C VAL A 199 -6.70 9.53 -4.93
N PHE A 200 -7.54 8.66 -5.51
CA PHE A 200 -8.92 8.51 -5.05
C PHE A 200 -9.11 7.37 -4.05
N ILE A 201 -8.23 6.36 -4.07
CA ILE A 201 -8.42 5.13 -3.29
C ILE A 201 -7.28 4.93 -2.29
N GLY A 202 -6.04 4.83 -2.78
CA GLY A 202 -4.92 4.39 -1.95
C GLY A 202 -4.54 5.34 -0.82
N PHE A 203 -4.16 6.56 -1.17
CA PHE A 203 -3.66 7.54 -0.21
C PHE A 203 -4.76 8.11 0.72
N PRO A 204 -5.98 8.43 0.25
CA PRO A 204 -7.06 8.83 1.16
C PRO A 204 -7.41 7.76 2.19
N ALA A 205 -7.28 6.48 1.84
CA ALA A 205 -7.54 5.39 2.78
C ALA A 205 -6.60 5.39 4.00
N ILE A 206 -5.38 5.95 3.89
CA ILE A 206 -4.45 6.08 5.02
C ILE A 206 -4.97 7.12 6.02
N VAL A 207 -5.46 8.27 5.53
CA VAL A 207 -6.07 9.31 6.37
C VAL A 207 -7.31 8.75 7.07
N LEU A 208 -8.13 8.00 6.33
CA LEU A 208 -9.32 7.33 6.86
C LEU A 208 -8.98 6.24 7.86
N LEU A 209 -7.88 5.49 7.67
CA LEU A 209 -7.40 4.47 8.61
C LEU A 209 -7.02 5.10 9.96
N VAL A 210 -6.32 6.24 9.93
CA VAL A 210 -5.98 7.01 11.15
C VAL A 210 -7.23 7.54 11.84
N TYR A 211 -8.20 8.05 11.09
CA TYR A 211 -9.50 8.44 11.65
C TYR A 211 -10.22 7.27 12.34
N GLY A 212 -10.25 6.10 11.68
CA GLY A 212 -10.86 4.89 12.22
C GLY A 212 -10.17 4.39 13.49
N ALA A 213 -8.86 4.59 13.61
CA ALA A 213 -8.12 4.27 14.83
C ALA A 213 -8.55 5.16 16.01
N HIS A 214 -8.71 6.46 15.79
CA HIS A 214 -9.16 7.42 16.81
C HIS A 214 -10.61 7.21 17.25
N LYS A 215 -11.51 6.93 16.30
CA LYS A 215 -12.95 6.73 16.58
C LYS A 215 -13.34 5.27 16.85
N ASN A 216 -12.37 4.37 16.80
CA ASN A 216 -12.54 2.93 17.00
C ASN A 216 -13.72 2.34 16.17
N LEU A 217 -13.74 2.66 14.86
CA LEU A 217 -14.83 2.30 13.92
C LEU A 217 -14.93 0.79 13.59
N GLY A 218 -14.26 -0.06 14.35
CA GLY A 218 -14.27 -1.50 14.17
C GLY A 218 -13.24 -2.03 13.18
N LYS A 219 -13.02 -3.35 13.23
CA LYS A 219 -11.93 -4.04 12.50
C LYS A 219 -12.18 -4.13 11.00
N VAL A 220 -13.45 -4.15 10.56
CA VAL A 220 -13.81 -4.22 9.12
C VAL A 220 -13.43 -2.93 8.41
N TYR A 221 -13.78 -1.79 9.00
CA TYR A 221 -13.39 -0.48 8.47
C TYR A 221 -11.86 -0.36 8.39
N ALA A 222 -11.15 -0.76 9.44
CA ALA A 222 -9.68 -0.75 9.47
C ALA A 222 -9.08 -1.68 8.41
N PHE A 223 -9.63 -2.88 8.22
CA PHE A 223 -9.17 -3.81 7.19
C PHE A 223 -9.29 -3.21 5.80
N ILE A 224 -10.47 -2.69 5.46
CA ILE A 224 -10.74 -2.13 4.12
C ILE A 224 -9.78 -0.97 3.86
N CYS A 225 -9.68 -0.02 4.79
CA CYS A 225 -8.77 1.10 4.64
C CYS A 225 -7.31 0.65 4.52
N PHE A 226 -6.90 -0.38 5.27
CA PHE A 226 -5.54 -0.92 5.21
C PHE A 226 -5.22 -1.62 3.87
N MET A 227 -6.16 -2.36 3.30
CA MET A 227 -5.99 -2.97 1.97
C MET A 227 -5.95 -1.92 0.86
N LEU A 228 -6.83 -0.92 0.93
CA LEU A 228 -6.80 0.18 -0.03
C LEU A 228 -5.48 0.95 0.07
N ALA A 229 -5.00 1.21 1.29
CA ALA A 229 -3.67 1.79 1.51
C ALA A 229 -2.55 0.94 0.88
N ALA A 230 -2.61 -0.39 0.99
CA ALA A 230 -1.65 -1.31 0.35
C ALA A 230 -1.56 -1.11 -1.16
N ILE A 231 -2.70 -0.92 -1.83
CA ILE A 231 -2.74 -0.62 -3.27
C ILE A 231 -1.99 0.70 -3.56
N GLY A 232 -2.17 1.72 -2.73
CA GLY A 232 -1.45 2.99 -2.84
C GLY A 232 0.07 2.83 -2.71
N MET A 233 0.55 2.05 -1.73
CA MET A 233 2.00 1.88 -1.50
C MET A 233 2.67 1.14 -2.67
N VAL A 234 1.98 0.15 -3.22
CA VAL A 234 2.44 -0.64 -4.37
C VAL A 234 2.42 0.18 -5.66
N ASP A 235 1.49 1.12 -5.81
CA ASP A 235 1.41 1.96 -7.01
C ASP A 235 2.60 2.92 -7.13
N ILE A 236 3.22 3.30 -6.00
CA ILE A 236 4.45 4.11 -5.98
C ILE A 236 5.58 3.34 -6.67
N THR A 237 5.92 2.13 -6.24
CA THR A 237 7.00 1.35 -6.88
C THR A 237 6.69 1.07 -8.35
N ASN A 238 5.44 0.70 -8.66
CA ASN A 238 4.99 0.54 -10.04
C ASN A 238 5.11 1.81 -10.91
N THR A 239 5.12 3.00 -10.32
CA THR A 239 5.36 4.25 -11.07
C THR A 239 6.81 4.35 -11.53
N PHE A 240 7.77 3.89 -10.71
CA PHE A 240 9.19 3.94 -11.00
C PHE A 240 9.70 2.72 -11.77
N SER A 241 9.00 1.59 -11.74
CA SER A 241 9.29 0.42 -12.59
C SER A 241 9.23 0.72 -14.10
N HIS A 242 8.56 1.80 -14.52
CA HIS A 242 8.53 2.25 -15.92
C HIS A 242 9.69 3.19 -16.21
N ILE A 243 10.91 2.66 -16.31
CA ILE A 243 12.13 3.48 -16.40
C ILE A 243 12.22 4.38 -17.65
N ARG A 244 11.46 4.07 -18.70
CA ARG A 244 11.30 4.93 -19.89
C ARG A 244 10.70 6.30 -19.59
N THR A 245 9.96 6.45 -18.49
CA THR A 245 9.43 7.76 -18.10
C THR A 245 10.52 8.56 -17.38
N PRO A 246 10.79 9.81 -17.78
CA PRO A 246 11.81 10.63 -17.11
C PRO A 246 11.55 10.70 -15.61
N LEU A 247 12.59 10.55 -14.79
CA LEU A 247 12.44 10.50 -13.34
C LEU A 247 11.69 11.71 -12.78
N MET A 248 11.96 12.90 -13.32
CA MET A 248 11.24 14.13 -12.93
C MET A 248 9.72 14.02 -13.12
N MET A 249 9.26 13.31 -14.16
CA MET A 249 7.82 13.05 -14.39
C MET A 249 7.25 12.10 -13.33
N SER A 250 8.00 11.07 -12.93
CA SER A 250 7.57 10.13 -11.88
C SER A 250 7.50 10.78 -10.51
N PHE A 251 8.47 11.63 -10.16
CA PHE A 251 8.43 12.45 -8.94
C PHE A 251 7.26 13.43 -8.95
N ALA A 252 7.07 14.16 -10.06
CA ALA A 252 5.95 15.08 -10.21
C ALA A 252 4.60 14.36 -10.04
N ARG A 253 4.47 13.15 -10.63
CA ARG A 253 3.28 12.31 -10.49
C ARG A 253 2.98 11.98 -9.03
N VAL A 254 3.95 11.44 -8.28
CA VAL A 254 3.74 11.10 -6.86
C VAL A 254 3.43 12.34 -6.02
N GLY A 255 4.08 13.47 -6.30
CA GLY A 255 3.79 14.74 -5.63
C GLY A 255 2.36 15.23 -5.86
N ILE A 256 1.90 15.23 -7.12
CA ILE A 256 0.52 15.59 -7.49
C ILE A 256 -0.46 14.61 -6.85
N GLU A 257 -0.16 13.31 -6.86
CA GLU A 257 -1.02 12.29 -6.26
C GLU A 257 -1.16 12.47 -4.75
N TYR A 258 -0.06 12.80 -4.07
CA TYR A 258 -0.07 13.10 -2.64
C TYR A 258 -0.93 14.34 -2.32
N LEU A 259 -0.72 15.46 -3.04
CA LEU A 259 -1.50 16.68 -2.82
C LEU A 259 -2.99 16.49 -3.13
N GLY A 260 -3.30 15.84 -4.26
CA GLY A 260 -4.68 15.50 -4.63
C GLY A 260 -5.34 14.58 -3.60
N ALA A 261 -4.60 13.61 -3.08
CA ALA A 261 -5.09 12.70 -2.05
C ALA A 261 -5.32 13.38 -0.70
N LEU A 262 -4.57 14.43 -0.36
CA LEU A 262 -4.89 15.23 0.83
C LEU A 262 -6.24 15.93 0.65
N LEU A 263 -6.49 16.56 -0.51
CA LEU A 263 -7.79 17.21 -0.77
C LEU A 263 -8.94 16.21 -0.72
N VAL A 264 -8.84 15.10 -1.47
CA VAL A 264 -9.85 14.04 -1.50
C VAL A 264 -10.00 13.39 -0.11
N GLY A 265 -8.89 13.12 0.56
CA GLY A 265 -8.85 12.57 1.91
C GLY A 265 -9.50 13.48 2.94
N GLY A 266 -9.34 14.81 2.82
CA GLY A 266 -10.02 15.79 3.66
C GLY A 266 -11.54 15.78 3.46
N ILE A 267 -12.00 15.71 2.21
CA ILE A 267 -13.44 15.60 1.89
C ILE A 267 -14.01 14.30 2.48
N LEU A 268 -13.34 13.16 2.22
CA LEU A 268 -13.78 11.85 2.75
C LEU A 268 -13.72 11.81 4.28
N PHE A 269 -12.73 12.44 4.90
CA PHE A 269 -12.62 12.56 6.35
C PHE A 269 -13.79 13.34 6.94
N CYS A 270 -14.15 14.48 6.34
CA CYS A 270 -15.30 15.27 6.76
C CYS A 270 -16.61 14.48 6.60
N LEU A 271 -16.80 13.78 5.48
CA LEU A 271 -17.95 12.91 5.25
C LEU A 271 -18.02 11.77 6.29
N ALA A 272 -16.91 11.07 6.54
CA ALA A 272 -16.82 10.02 7.55
C ALA A 272 -17.13 10.56 8.96
N HIS A 273 -16.73 11.80 9.25
CA HIS A 273 -17.06 12.46 10.51
C HIS A 273 -18.55 12.80 10.66
N LEU A 274 -19.17 13.33 9.61
CA LEU A 274 -20.61 13.63 9.59
C LEU A 274 -21.45 12.35 9.75
N LEU A 275 -21.07 11.27 9.04
CA LEU A 275 -21.74 9.97 9.15
C LEU A 275 -21.58 9.38 10.55
N TYR A 276 -20.39 9.46 11.14
CA TYR A 276 -20.15 9.01 12.52
C TYR A 276 -21.03 9.76 13.53
N ARG A 277 -21.11 11.10 13.41
CA ARG A 277 -21.96 11.93 14.29
C ARG A 277 -23.43 11.56 14.14
N ARG A 278 -23.91 11.36 12.91
CA ARG A 278 -25.30 10.98 12.64
C ARG A 278 -25.65 9.60 13.20
N TYR A 279 -24.76 8.62 13.03
CA TYR A 279 -24.94 7.28 13.58
C TYR A 279 -25.01 7.30 15.11
N HIS A 280 -24.11 8.03 15.77
CA HIS A 280 -24.09 8.08 17.24
C HIS A 280 -25.27 8.87 17.82
N ASN A 281 -25.72 9.93 17.14
CA ASN A 281 -26.94 10.65 17.53
C ASN A 281 -28.20 9.79 17.38
N TYR A 282 -28.28 8.95 16.33
CA TYR A 282 -29.42 8.03 16.13
C TYR A 282 -29.47 6.94 17.22
N ASP A 283 -28.30 6.41 17.61
CA ASP A 283 -28.20 5.37 18.65
C ASP A 283 -28.52 5.89 20.06
N GLN A 284 -28.34 7.19 20.32
CA GLN A 284 -28.72 7.85 21.58
C GLN A 284 -30.22 8.12 21.68
N VAL A 285 -30.88 8.45 20.56
CA VAL A 285 -32.31 8.78 20.53
C VAL A 285 -33.20 7.54 20.63
N HIS A 286 -32.77 6.39 20.12
CA HIS A 286 -33.55 5.13 20.18
C HIS A 286 -33.23 4.22 21.38
N LYS A 287 -32.33 4.63 22.27
CA LYS A 287 -32.03 3.94 23.53
C LYS A 287 -32.67 4.61 24.76
N GLN A 288 -33.43 5.69 24.57
CA GLN A 288 -34.32 6.30 25.57
C GLN A 288 -35.74 5.82 25.36
#